data_AF-A0AAV0GCR9-F1
#
_entry.id   AF-A0AAV0GCR9-F1
#
_cell.length_a   1.000
_cell.length_b   1.000
_cell.length_c   1.000
_cell.angle_alpha   90.00
_cell.angle_beta   90.00
_cell.angle_gamma   90.00
#
_symmetry.space_group_name_H-M   'P 1'
#
loop_
_entity.id
_entity.type
_entity.pdbx_description
1 polymer ?
#
loop_
_entity_poly.entity_id
_entity_poly.type
_entity_poly.pdbx_seq_one_letter_code
_entity_poly.pdbx_strand_id
1 'polypeptide(L)'
;MGLIKKTPTMVDPTLDPVLLVPGIAGSILNAVNHKTGCSERIWVRILGADREFCDKLWSHFDSSTGQTVNLDTDTSIEVPEDRYGLYAIDCLDPDMIIGCDSVYYFHDMIVEMLKWGYQEGTTLFGFGYDFRQSIRFHETLERLAAKMESVYIASGGKKINIISHSMGGLLVKCFLALHSDIFEKYVKSWIAIASPFQGAPGYITSTFLNGMSFVEGWEQNFFISKWSMHQLLIECPSIYELMGALDFNWEHLPLLEVWKESCNSNGDPTIMLETYPPVQAVSVLKEALENNKVTYDGADIALPFNIEILKWANETRNVLNRAKMPTQVKFYNIYGTSYDTPHSVSYGSRDKPLSELKQLPFVTPKYIYVDGDGTVPTESAKADGLNAEARVGVPGDHRGILCDRHVFRIVKHWLKADRDPFYNPVNDYVILPTLFDEMERHQGEGGVQITSLREEWEIIAKDDEEIVREDHNVVGDKTAVVGSICVSHVGDDKTLREEGADAHATVVVHHQPTLDGCLAAEINGMIPVSANA
;
A
#
# COMPACT_ATOMS: atom_id res chain seq x y z
N MET A 1 -43.62 -7.65 12.06
CA MET A 1 -42.27 -7.36 11.52
C MET A 1 -41.80 -6.08 12.16
N GLY A 2 -40.79 -6.18 13.03
CA GLY A 2 -40.35 -5.11 13.90
C GLY A 2 -39.69 -3.97 13.14
N LEU A 3 -40.02 -2.74 13.53
CA LEU A 3 -39.30 -1.52 13.21
C LEU A 3 -37.84 -1.66 13.67
N ILE A 4 -36.93 -1.81 12.72
CA ILE A 4 -35.50 -1.60 12.98
C ILE A 4 -35.35 -0.11 13.30
N LYS A 5 -35.19 0.22 14.58
CA LYS A 5 -34.78 1.55 15.01
C LYS A 5 -33.44 1.85 14.33
N LYS A 6 -33.40 2.82 13.41
CA LYS A 6 -32.14 3.44 12.99
C LYS A 6 -31.43 3.89 14.26
N THR A 7 -30.28 3.29 14.57
CA THR A 7 -29.39 3.77 15.62
C THR A 7 -29.13 5.26 15.34
N PRO A 8 -29.26 6.16 16.32
CA PRO A 8 -28.97 7.57 16.08
C PRO A 8 -27.55 7.67 15.54
N THR A 9 -27.38 8.23 14.34
CA THR A 9 -26.06 8.59 13.82
C THR A 9 -25.48 9.61 14.77
N MET A 10 -24.53 9.19 15.59
CA MET A 10 -23.71 10.09 16.39
C MET A 10 -22.98 10.96 15.38
N VAL A 11 -23.29 12.25 15.33
CA VAL A 11 -22.56 13.23 14.50
C VAL A 11 -21.73 14.08 15.42
N ASP A 12 -20.43 14.16 15.17
CA ASP A 12 -19.51 15.02 15.90
C ASP A 12 -19.06 16.19 15.01
N PRO A 13 -19.63 17.39 15.19
CA PRO A 13 -19.27 18.56 14.39
C PRO A 13 -17.86 19.09 14.72
N THR A 14 -17.20 18.59 15.77
CA THR A 14 -15.86 19.05 16.16
C THR A 14 -14.74 18.36 15.38
N LEU A 15 -15.00 17.19 14.78
CA LEU A 15 -14.03 16.45 13.97
C LEU A 15 -13.55 17.29 12.78
N ASP A 16 -12.27 17.15 12.47
CA ASP A 16 -11.68 17.69 11.25
C ASP A 16 -12.01 16.80 10.05
N PRO A 17 -12.21 17.37 8.85
CA PRO A 17 -12.62 16.61 7.69
C PRO A 17 -11.57 15.60 7.23
N VAL A 18 -12.04 14.51 6.64
CA VAL A 18 -11.23 13.45 6.06
C VAL A 18 -11.52 13.32 4.57
N LEU A 19 -10.45 13.19 3.78
CA LEU A 19 -10.48 12.86 2.36
C LEU A 19 -9.82 11.50 2.12
N LEU A 20 -10.60 10.53 1.65
CA LEU A 20 -10.11 9.19 1.30
C LEU A 20 -9.65 9.15 -0.17
N VAL A 21 -8.44 8.63 -0.41
CA VAL A 21 -7.83 8.52 -1.74
C VAL A 21 -7.46 7.04 -2.03
N PRO A 22 -8.05 6.41 -3.07
CA PRO A 22 -7.85 5.01 -3.38
C PRO A 22 -6.50 4.74 -4.05
N GLY A 23 -6.18 3.46 -4.23
CA GLY A 23 -5.04 2.99 -4.99
C GLY A 23 -5.40 2.70 -6.44
N ILE A 24 -4.47 2.07 -7.15
CA ILE A 24 -4.69 1.62 -8.52
C ILE A 24 -5.89 0.68 -8.58
N ALA A 25 -6.73 0.84 -9.59
CA ALA A 25 -7.96 0.08 -9.79
C ALA A 25 -9.01 0.20 -8.65
N GLY A 26 -8.78 1.05 -7.63
CA GLY A 26 -9.68 1.25 -6.48
C GLY A 26 -10.74 2.34 -6.67
N SER A 27 -11.01 2.74 -7.92
CA SER A 27 -12.06 3.71 -8.28
C SER A 27 -13.00 3.11 -9.31
N ILE A 28 -14.31 3.31 -9.17
CA ILE A 28 -15.28 3.03 -10.23
C ILE A 28 -15.00 3.94 -11.44
N LEU A 29 -15.01 3.37 -12.65
CA LEU A 29 -14.93 4.08 -13.92
C LEU A 29 -16.20 3.85 -14.74
N ASN A 30 -16.73 4.94 -15.29
CA ASN A 30 -17.81 4.93 -16.25
C ASN A 30 -17.32 5.35 -17.63
N ALA A 31 -17.82 4.71 -18.68
CA ALA A 31 -17.74 5.22 -20.05
C ALA A 31 -18.93 6.16 -20.31
N VAL A 32 -18.63 7.34 -20.83
CA VAL A 32 -19.63 8.31 -21.31
C VAL A 32 -19.58 8.34 -22.82
N ASN A 33 -20.67 7.95 -23.47
CA ASN A 33 -20.77 7.97 -24.92
C ASN A 33 -21.22 9.35 -25.42
N HIS A 34 -20.39 10.03 -26.21
CA HIS A 34 -20.65 11.39 -26.68
C HIS A 34 -21.82 11.50 -27.66
N LYS A 35 -22.15 10.41 -28.38
CA LYS A 35 -23.25 10.40 -29.36
C LYS A 35 -24.62 10.32 -28.68
N THR A 36 -24.69 9.64 -27.54
CA THR A 36 -25.96 9.37 -26.83
C THR A 36 -26.08 10.13 -25.52
N GLY A 37 -24.97 10.59 -24.94
CA GLY A 37 -24.90 11.15 -23.60
C GLY A 37 -25.06 10.09 -22.48
N CYS A 38 -25.15 8.81 -22.84
CA CYS A 38 -25.32 7.75 -21.85
C CYS A 38 -24.00 7.48 -21.12
N SER A 39 -24.08 7.39 -19.80
CA SER A 39 -23.00 6.95 -18.92
C SER A 39 -23.27 5.52 -18.45
N GLU A 40 -22.27 4.66 -18.51
CA GLU A 40 -22.35 3.28 -18.04
C GLU A 40 -21.08 2.86 -17.30
N ARG A 41 -21.25 2.04 -16.27
CA ARG A 41 -20.13 1.52 -15.50
C ARG A 41 -19.39 0.43 -16.27
N ILE A 42 -18.08 0.61 -16.41
CA ILE A 42 -17.17 -0.31 -17.11
C ILE A 42 -16.12 -0.92 -16.17
N TRP A 43 -15.86 -0.28 -15.04
CA TRP A 43 -14.99 -0.81 -13.98
C TRP A 43 -15.49 -0.38 -12.59
N VAL A 44 -15.52 -1.24 -11.57
CA VAL A 44 -15.51 -2.70 -11.69
C VAL A 44 -16.89 -3.14 -12.18
N ARG A 45 -16.94 -4.14 -13.06
CA ARG A 45 -18.16 -4.75 -13.57
C ARG A 45 -17.94 -6.25 -13.67
N ILE A 46 -18.98 -7.02 -13.38
CA ILE A 46 -18.95 -8.49 -13.50
C ILE A 46 -19.68 -8.99 -14.76
N LEU A 47 -20.89 -8.48 -15.04
CA LEU A 47 -21.70 -8.98 -16.16
C LEU A 47 -21.23 -8.42 -17.51
N GLY A 48 -20.73 -9.26 -18.40
CA GLY A 48 -20.20 -8.84 -19.71
C GLY A 48 -18.93 -7.99 -19.60
N ALA A 49 -18.22 -8.13 -18.47
CA ALA A 49 -17.09 -7.29 -18.09
C ALA A 49 -16.02 -7.22 -19.17
N ASP A 50 -15.56 -8.37 -19.67
CA ASP A 50 -14.44 -8.42 -20.62
C ASP A 50 -14.73 -7.70 -21.92
N ARG A 51 -15.91 -7.92 -22.52
CA ARG A 51 -16.29 -7.27 -23.77
C ARG A 51 -16.36 -5.75 -23.63
N GLU A 52 -17.10 -5.27 -22.64
CA GLU A 52 -17.31 -3.83 -22.45
C GLU A 52 -16.01 -3.13 -22.03
N PHE A 53 -15.16 -3.82 -21.27
CA PHE A 53 -13.82 -3.36 -20.92
C PHE A 53 -12.93 -3.23 -22.16
N CYS A 54 -12.90 -4.24 -23.04
CA CYS A 54 -12.11 -4.19 -24.27
C CYS A 54 -12.62 -3.10 -25.22
N ASP A 55 -13.94 -2.99 -25.38
CA ASP A 55 -14.57 -2.03 -26.30
C ASP A 55 -14.37 -0.57 -25.82
N LYS A 56 -14.37 -0.30 -24.50
CA LYS A 56 -14.48 1.08 -23.98
C LYS A 56 -13.35 1.55 -23.08
N LEU A 57 -12.58 0.64 -22.48
CA LEU A 57 -11.52 1.01 -21.54
C LEU A 57 -10.11 0.91 -22.11
N TRP A 58 -9.88 0.07 -23.12
CA TRP A 58 -8.59 0.03 -23.80
C TRP A 58 -8.20 1.41 -24.32
N SER A 59 -6.91 1.71 -24.18
CA SER A 59 -6.37 3.04 -24.35
C SER A 59 -4.96 2.98 -24.92
N HIS A 60 -4.51 4.11 -25.44
CA HIS A 60 -3.12 4.35 -25.81
C HIS A 60 -2.61 5.59 -25.06
N PHE A 61 -1.33 5.61 -24.75
CA PHE A 61 -0.70 6.78 -24.17
C PHE A 61 -0.24 7.75 -25.26
N ASP A 62 -0.71 8.99 -25.19
CA ASP A 62 -0.20 10.09 -26.00
C ASP A 62 0.95 10.78 -25.26
N SER A 63 2.18 10.48 -25.69
CA SER A 63 3.39 11.06 -25.10
C SER A 63 3.52 12.57 -25.28
N SER A 64 2.78 13.18 -26.22
CA SER A 64 2.84 14.62 -26.46
C SER A 64 2.05 15.41 -25.41
N THR A 65 0.98 14.81 -24.89
CA THR A 65 0.09 15.41 -23.87
C THR A 65 0.29 14.80 -22.48
N GLY A 66 0.88 13.61 -22.40
CA GLY A 66 0.97 12.83 -21.16
C GLY A 66 -0.36 12.20 -20.76
N GLN A 67 -1.34 12.13 -21.68
CA GLN A 67 -2.68 11.62 -21.43
C GLN A 67 -2.81 10.18 -21.92
N THR A 68 -3.56 9.37 -21.17
CA THR A 68 -4.05 8.07 -21.63
C THR A 68 -5.41 8.26 -22.29
N VAL A 69 -5.51 7.97 -23.59
CA VAL A 69 -6.69 8.25 -24.42
C VAL A 69 -7.32 6.93 -24.86
N ASN A 70 -8.66 6.85 -24.80
CA ASN A 70 -9.41 5.66 -25.23
C ASN A 70 -9.16 5.31 -26.70
N LEU A 71 -9.21 4.02 -27.03
CA LEU A 71 -9.22 3.57 -28.43
C LEU A 71 -10.55 3.93 -29.12
N ASP A 72 -11.67 3.82 -28.39
CA ASP A 72 -12.94 4.36 -28.84
C ASP A 72 -12.96 5.90 -28.75
N THR A 73 -12.98 6.55 -29.91
CA THR A 73 -12.99 8.02 -30.00
C THR A 73 -14.34 8.64 -29.62
N ASP A 74 -15.41 7.85 -29.53
CA ASP A 74 -16.75 8.34 -29.18
C ASP A 74 -17.04 8.25 -27.68
N THR A 75 -16.11 7.74 -26.88
CA THR A 75 -16.27 7.61 -25.42
C THR A 75 -15.16 8.30 -24.63
N SER A 76 -15.55 8.90 -23.50
CA SER A 76 -14.63 9.38 -22.48
C SER A 76 -14.82 8.62 -21.18
N ILE A 77 -13.79 8.58 -20.34
CA ILE A 77 -13.88 7.97 -19.01
C ILE A 77 -14.17 9.02 -17.96
N GLU A 78 -15.14 8.72 -17.10
CA GLU A 78 -15.56 9.53 -15.98
C GLU A 78 -15.48 8.71 -14.68
N VAL A 79 -15.11 9.37 -13.59
CA VAL A 79 -15.16 8.80 -12.25
C VAL A 79 -16.37 9.40 -11.52
N PRO A 80 -17.30 8.59 -11.01
CA PRO A 80 -18.47 9.09 -10.29
C PRO A 80 -18.11 9.98 -9.09
N GLU A 81 -18.84 11.07 -8.91
CA GLU A 81 -18.66 11.99 -7.77
C GLU A 81 -19.79 11.88 -6.72
N ASP A 82 -20.71 10.92 -6.92
CA ASP A 82 -21.80 10.61 -6.00
C ASP A 82 -21.30 10.33 -4.57
N ARG A 83 -22.18 10.62 -3.60
CA ARG A 83 -21.84 10.59 -2.16
C ARG A 83 -20.53 11.33 -1.88
N TYR A 84 -20.36 12.49 -2.52
CA TYR A 84 -19.18 13.34 -2.35
C TYR A 84 -17.86 12.61 -2.68
N GLY A 85 -17.90 11.76 -3.70
CA GLY A 85 -16.80 10.92 -4.17
C GLY A 85 -16.59 9.63 -3.39
N LEU A 86 -17.37 9.37 -2.34
CA LEU A 86 -17.29 8.10 -1.59
C LEU A 86 -17.84 6.94 -2.41
N TYR A 87 -18.87 7.17 -3.24
CA TYR A 87 -19.47 6.10 -4.04
C TYR A 87 -18.44 5.40 -4.94
N ALA A 88 -17.54 6.16 -5.56
CA ALA A 88 -16.53 5.60 -6.46
C ALA A 88 -15.52 4.68 -5.77
N ILE A 89 -15.40 4.72 -4.44
CA ILE A 89 -14.31 4.06 -3.70
C ILE A 89 -14.82 3.17 -2.55
N ASP A 90 -16.13 3.09 -2.34
CA ASP A 90 -16.77 2.34 -1.24
C ASP A 90 -16.85 0.83 -1.57
N CYS A 91 -17.80 0.46 -2.42
CA CYS A 91 -17.98 -0.88 -2.97
C CYS A 91 -17.78 -0.78 -4.49
N LEU A 92 -16.79 -1.47 -5.04
CA LEU A 92 -16.41 -1.30 -6.45
C LEU A 92 -17.41 -1.95 -7.42
N ASP A 93 -18.18 -2.96 -6.95
CA ASP A 93 -19.33 -3.49 -7.68
C ASP A 93 -20.65 -3.48 -6.86
N PRO A 94 -21.37 -2.34 -6.80
CA PRO A 94 -22.59 -2.23 -6.02
C PRO A 94 -23.77 -3.03 -6.58
N ASP A 95 -23.75 -3.41 -7.86
CA ASP A 95 -24.82 -4.22 -8.46
C ASP A 95 -24.68 -5.71 -8.11
N MET A 96 -23.55 -6.11 -7.50
CA MET A 96 -23.36 -7.48 -7.03
C MET A 96 -24.14 -7.72 -5.73
N ILE A 97 -25.25 -8.43 -5.83
CA ILE A 97 -26.16 -8.70 -4.69
C ILE A 97 -25.63 -9.85 -3.80
N ILE A 98 -24.85 -10.79 -4.34
CA ILE A 98 -24.29 -11.95 -3.62
C ILE A 98 -22.77 -11.83 -3.64
N GLY A 99 -22.13 -11.82 -2.47
CA GLY A 99 -20.66 -11.72 -2.35
C GLY A 99 -20.10 -10.29 -2.46
N CYS A 100 -20.92 -9.26 -2.21
CA CYS A 100 -20.51 -7.85 -2.28
C CYS A 100 -19.29 -7.51 -1.41
N ASP A 101 -19.06 -8.26 -0.34
CA ASP A 101 -17.88 -8.18 0.52
C ASP A 101 -16.56 -8.40 -0.25
N SER A 102 -16.55 -9.20 -1.32
CA SER A 102 -15.33 -9.43 -2.11
C SER A 102 -14.90 -8.24 -2.98
N VAL A 103 -15.79 -7.26 -3.19
CA VAL A 103 -15.55 -6.03 -3.96
C VAL A 103 -15.58 -4.77 -3.08
N TYR A 104 -15.65 -4.95 -1.75
CA TYR A 104 -15.42 -3.86 -0.83
C TYR A 104 -13.99 -3.35 -0.94
N TYR A 105 -13.88 -2.03 -0.91
CA TYR A 105 -12.61 -1.34 -0.94
C TYR A 105 -12.43 -0.46 0.30
N PHE A 106 -13.02 0.75 0.35
CA PHE A 106 -13.05 1.53 1.59
C PHE A 106 -14.30 1.30 2.45
N HIS A 107 -15.20 0.39 2.07
CA HIS A 107 -16.48 0.17 2.73
C HIS A 107 -16.40 0.12 4.27
N ASP A 108 -15.57 -0.78 4.79
CA ASP A 108 -15.48 -0.98 6.24
C ASP A 108 -14.90 0.24 6.97
N MET A 109 -13.90 0.91 6.38
CA MET A 109 -13.36 2.16 6.93
C MET A 109 -14.43 3.27 6.93
N ILE A 110 -15.20 3.41 5.86
CA ILE A 110 -16.31 4.39 5.80
C ILE A 110 -17.33 4.09 6.90
N VAL A 111 -17.73 2.82 7.04
CA VAL A 111 -18.67 2.37 8.07
C VAL A 111 -18.16 2.68 9.48
N GLU A 112 -16.88 2.42 9.78
CA GLU A 112 -16.28 2.75 11.08
C GLU A 112 -16.20 4.26 11.32
N MET A 113 -15.79 5.04 10.33
CA MET A 113 -15.74 6.51 10.46
C MET A 113 -17.12 7.10 10.75
N LEU A 114 -18.19 6.61 10.11
CA LEU A 114 -19.55 7.01 10.43
C LEU A 114 -19.94 6.67 11.88
N LYS A 115 -19.45 5.56 12.43
CA LYS A 115 -19.63 5.23 13.86
C LYS A 115 -18.83 6.14 14.78
N TRP A 116 -17.70 6.68 14.34
CA TRP A 116 -16.87 7.59 15.14
C TRP A 116 -17.41 9.02 15.21
N GLY A 117 -18.38 9.38 14.37
CA GLY A 117 -18.96 10.72 14.38
C GLY A 117 -18.90 11.46 13.05
N TYR A 118 -18.25 10.88 12.03
CA TYR A 118 -18.10 11.51 10.73
C TYR A 118 -19.41 11.56 9.95
N GLN A 119 -19.53 12.56 9.07
CA GLN A 119 -20.72 12.77 8.24
C GLN A 119 -20.30 13.01 6.78
N GLU A 120 -20.87 12.21 5.88
CA GLU A 120 -20.65 12.37 4.43
C GLU A 120 -21.02 13.78 3.97
N GLY A 121 -20.14 14.39 3.19
CA GLY A 121 -20.38 15.74 2.63
C GLY A 121 -20.18 16.89 3.60
N THR A 122 -19.81 16.61 4.85
CA THR A 122 -19.46 17.64 5.85
C THR A 122 -18.10 17.39 6.48
N THR A 123 -17.81 16.15 6.90
CA THR A 123 -16.52 15.77 7.48
C THR A 123 -15.92 14.51 6.85
N LEU A 124 -16.62 13.81 5.96
CA LEU A 124 -16.11 12.64 5.26
C LEU A 124 -16.37 12.74 3.75
N PHE A 125 -15.31 12.54 2.97
CA PHE A 125 -15.30 12.72 1.53
C PHE A 125 -14.39 11.67 0.86
N GLY A 126 -14.68 11.33 -0.39
CA GLY A 126 -13.84 10.47 -1.22
C GLY A 126 -13.31 11.20 -2.44
N PHE A 127 -12.20 10.71 -2.98
CA PHE A 127 -11.62 11.17 -4.24
C PHE A 127 -11.20 9.99 -5.10
N GLY A 128 -12.12 9.49 -5.92
CA GLY A 128 -11.76 8.56 -6.99
C GLY A 128 -11.06 9.27 -8.15
N TYR A 129 -10.22 8.54 -8.89
CA TYR A 129 -9.51 9.05 -10.07
C TYR A 129 -9.37 7.97 -11.15
N ASP A 130 -9.13 8.40 -12.40
CA ASP A 130 -8.83 7.47 -13.49
C ASP A 130 -7.44 6.87 -13.26
N PHE A 131 -7.41 5.66 -12.74
CA PHE A 131 -6.18 4.97 -12.35
C PHE A 131 -5.31 4.57 -13.55
N ARG A 132 -5.78 4.73 -14.79
CA ARG A 132 -4.96 4.51 -15.99
C ARG A 132 -3.95 5.64 -16.17
N GLN A 133 -4.34 6.86 -15.81
CA GLN A 133 -3.52 8.06 -15.99
C GLN A 133 -2.28 8.04 -15.08
N SER A 134 -1.26 8.79 -15.48
CA SER A 134 -0.12 9.10 -14.62
C SER A 134 -0.59 9.83 -13.35
N ILE A 135 0.05 9.57 -12.20
CA ILE A 135 -0.19 10.35 -10.97
C ILE A 135 0.27 11.81 -11.11
N ARG A 136 1.07 12.11 -12.14
CA ARG A 136 1.50 13.45 -12.52
C ARG A 136 0.57 14.08 -13.57
N PHE A 137 -0.51 13.41 -13.97
CA PHE A 137 -1.43 13.93 -14.97
C PHE A 137 -2.14 15.19 -14.46
N HIS A 138 -2.02 16.27 -15.22
CA HIS A 138 -2.40 17.61 -14.78
C HIS A 138 -3.89 17.71 -14.41
N GLU A 139 -4.80 17.13 -15.20
CA GLU A 139 -6.24 17.20 -14.91
C GLU A 139 -6.60 16.49 -13.60
N THR A 140 -5.95 15.37 -13.27
CA THR A 140 -6.14 14.67 -12.00
C THR A 140 -5.66 15.53 -10.83
N LEU A 141 -4.52 16.20 -10.96
CA LEU A 141 -3.98 17.09 -9.93
C LEU A 141 -4.87 18.32 -9.72
N GLU A 142 -5.36 18.95 -10.79
CA GLU A 142 -6.30 20.08 -10.70
C GLU A 142 -7.63 19.67 -10.05
N ARG A 143 -8.17 18.48 -10.40
CA ARG A 143 -9.35 17.93 -9.74
C ARG A 143 -9.10 17.68 -8.25
N LEU A 144 -7.92 17.18 -7.87
CA LEU A 144 -7.56 17.00 -6.48
C LEU A 144 -7.46 18.34 -5.72
N ALA A 145 -6.87 19.37 -6.33
CA ALA A 145 -6.83 20.72 -5.76
C ALA A 145 -8.23 21.29 -5.54
N ALA A 146 -9.10 21.21 -6.55
CA ALA A 146 -10.49 21.66 -6.46
C ALA A 146 -11.27 20.86 -5.40
N LYS A 147 -11.01 19.54 -5.31
CA LYS A 147 -11.61 18.69 -4.27
C LYS A 147 -11.20 19.15 -2.88
N MET A 148 -9.92 19.39 -2.63
CA MET A 148 -9.45 19.89 -1.33
C MET A 148 -10.09 21.23 -0.96
N GLU A 149 -10.20 22.17 -1.90
CA GLU A 149 -10.89 23.44 -1.66
C GLU A 149 -12.38 23.22 -1.32
N SER A 150 -13.08 22.36 -2.08
CA SER A 150 -14.49 22.06 -1.81
C SER A 150 -14.72 21.45 -0.43
N VAL A 151 -13.83 20.54 0.00
CA VAL A 151 -13.87 19.91 1.32
C VAL A 151 -13.63 20.96 2.41
N TYR A 152 -12.62 21.80 2.24
CA TYR A 152 -12.29 22.87 3.20
C TYR A 152 -13.49 23.81 3.41
N ILE A 153 -14.17 24.22 2.32
CA ILE A 153 -15.36 25.08 2.38
C ILE A 153 -16.52 24.34 3.06
N ALA A 154 -16.84 23.11 2.64
CA ALA A 154 -17.94 22.32 3.19
C ALA A 154 -17.75 22.01 4.69
N SER A 155 -16.51 21.99 5.16
CA SER A 155 -16.13 21.70 6.54
C SER A 155 -15.99 22.95 7.41
N GLY A 156 -16.47 24.11 6.95
CA GLY A 156 -16.42 25.36 7.70
C GLY A 156 -15.01 25.94 7.87
N GLY A 157 -14.10 25.67 6.91
CA GLY A 157 -12.73 26.17 6.92
C GLY A 157 -11.76 25.36 7.80
N LYS A 158 -12.11 24.12 8.15
CA LYS A 158 -11.18 23.21 8.82
C LYS A 158 -10.23 22.56 7.82
N LYS A 159 -8.95 22.43 8.21
CA LYS A 159 -7.95 21.70 7.43
C LYS A 159 -8.22 20.19 7.41
N ILE A 160 -7.78 19.53 6.34
CA ILE A 160 -8.16 18.18 5.93
C ILE A 160 -7.14 17.15 6.42
N ASN A 161 -7.61 16.02 6.92
CA ASN A 161 -6.80 14.81 7.09
C ASN A 161 -6.95 13.94 5.84
N ILE A 162 -5.87 13.69 5.11
CA ILE A 162 -5.89 12.81 3.95
C ILE A 162 -5.58 11.40 4.41
N ILE A 163 -6.37 10.42 3.98
CA ILE A 163 -6.05 9.00 4.13
C ILE A 163 -5.93 8.41 2.73
N SER A 164 -4.75 7.93 2.38
CA SER A 164 -4.48 7.37 1.06
C SER A 164 -4.09 5.90 1.17
N HIS A 165 -4.52 5.09 0.21
CA HIS A 165 -4.13 3.69 0.13
C HIS A 165 -3.30 3.40 -1.12
N SER A 166 -2.28 2.54 -0.99
CA SER A 166 -1.51 2.01 -2.12
C SER A 166 -1.03 3.14 -3.06
N MET A 167 -1.26 3.03 -4.36
CA MET A 167 -0.87 4.06 -5.34
C MET A 167 -1.44 5.46 -5.04
N GLY A 168 -2.54 5.58 -4.30
CA GLY A 168 -3.09 6.86 -3.84
C GLY A 168 -2.10 7.65 -3.01
N GLY A 169 -1.22 6.97 -2.25
CA GLY A 169 -0.13 7.63 -1.53
C GLY A 169 0.91 8.26 -2.45
N LEU A 170 1.18 7.64 -3.61
CA LEU A 170 2.05 8.21 -4.63
C LEU A 170 1.39 9.44 -5.28
N LEU A 171 0.08 9.38 -5.56
CA LEU A 171 -0.67 10.53 -6.07
C LEU A 171 -0.62 11.72 -5.11
N VAL A 172 -0.88 11.48 -3.82
CA VAL A 172 -0.81 12.52 -2.79
C VAL A 172 0.62 13.07 -2.66
N LYS A 173 1.65 12.20 -2.70
CA LYS A 173 3.06 12.62 -2.69
C LYS A 173 3.45 13.43 -3.93
N CYS A 174 2.95 13.07 -5.10
CA CYS A 174 3.16 13.82 -6.34
C CYS A 174 2.53 15.20 -6.25
N PHE A 175 1.28 15.28 -5.79
CA PHE A 175 0.58 16.53 -5.55
C PHE A 175 1.32 17.41 -4.54
N LEU A 176 1.79 16.85 -3.42
CA LEU A 176 2.61 17.55 -2.44
C LEU A 176 3.87 18.16 -3.07
N ALA A 177 4.55 17.43 -3.96
CA ALA A 177 5.78 17.90 -4.58
C ALA A 177 5.56 19.01 -5.61
N LEU A 178 4.41 19.04 -6.28
CA LEU A 178 4.11 19.99 -7.36
C LEU A 178 3.26 21.19 -6.91
N HIS A 179 2.43 21.02 -5.88
CA HIS A 179 1.47 21.99 -5.38
C HIS A 179 1.57 22.13 -3.86
N SER A 180 2.80 22.29 -3.36
CA SER A 180 3.09 22.31 -1.92
C SER A 180 2.36 23.41 -1.17
N ASP A 181 2.14 24.57 -1.81
CA ASP A 181 1.42 25.72 -1.27
C ASP A 181 -0.07 25.41 -1.05
N ILE A 182 -0.71 24.75 -2.02
CA ILE A 182 -2.09 24.28 -1.91
C ILE A 182 -2.20 23.20 -0.84
N PHE A 183 -1.25 22.26 -0.83
CA PHE A 183 -1.19 21.20 0.17
C PHE A 183 -1.05 21.77 1.59
N GLU A 184 -0.12 22.68 1.81
CA GLU A 184 0.12 23.35 3.09
C GLU A 184 -1.09 24.17 3.55
N LYS A 185 -1.79 24.82 2.60
CA LYS A 185 -3.00 25.60 2.87
C LYS A 185 -4.14 24.73 3.40
N TYR A 186 -4.43 23.61 2.75
CA TYR A 186 -5.63 22.82 3.04
C TYR A 186 -5.41 21.61 3.94
N VAL A 187 -4.22 21.03 3.98
CA VAL A 187 -3.97 19.75 4.67
C VAL A 187 -3.47 19.97 6.11
N LYS A 188 -4.06 19.23 7.04
CA LYS A 188 -3.67 19.14 8.46
C LYS A 188 -2.72 17.98 8.69
N SER A 189 -3.10 16.80 8.19
CA SER A 189 -2.29 15.60 8.28
C SER A 189 -2.53 14.68 7.09
N TRP A 190 -1.58 13.79 6.84
CA TRP A 190 -1.69 12.75 5.84
C TRP A 190 -1.28 11.40 6.43
N ILE A 191 -2.17 10.42 6.32
CA ILE A 191 -1.97 9.02 6.68
C ILE A 191 -1.87 8.21 5.39
N ALA A 192 -0.67 7.71 5.09
CA ALA A 192 -0.46 6.76 4.00
C ALA A 192 -0.60 5.33 4.51
N ILE A 193 -1.37 4.49 3.81
CA ILE A 193 -1.56 3.08 4.12
C ILE A 193 -1.05 2.25 2.93
N ALA A 194 -0.16 1.30 3.19
CA ALA A 194 0.39 0.35 2.23
C ALA A 194 0.90 0.99 0.94
N SER A 195 1.50 2.19 1.02
CA SER A 195 1.89 2.96 -0.17
C SER A 195 3.25 2.48 -0.72
N PRO A 196 3.35 2.09 -2.01
CA PRO A 196 4.59 1.56 -2.59
C PRO A 196 5.56 2.67 -2.98
N PHE A 197 6.18 3.36 -2.00
CA PHE A 197 7.02 4.53 -2.25
C PHE A 197 8.21 4.26 -3.18
N GLN A 198 8.72 3.03 -3.22
CA GLN A 198 9.78 2.60 -4.15
C GLN A 198 9.28 1.57 -5.19
N GLY A 199 7.97 1.39 -5.31
CA GLY A 199 7.34 0.44 -6.22
C GLY A 199 7.17 -0.97 -5.67
N ALA A 200 6.61 -1.85 -6.49
CA ALA A 200 6.33 -3.26 -6.20
C ALA A 200 7.00 -4.15 -7.27
N PRO A 201 8.33 -4.35 -7.20
CA PRO A 201 9.13 -4.81 -8.34
C PRO A 201 8.70 -6.16 -8.92
N GLY A 202 8.55 -7.19 -8.09
CA GLY A 202 8.22 -8.53 -8.54
C GLY A 202 6.79 -8.60 -9.09
N TYR A 203 5.84 -8.00 -8.38
CA TYR A 203 4.45 -7.98 -8.80
C TYR A 203 4.29 -7.27 -10.16
N ILE A 204 4.82 -6.05 -10.29
CA ILE A 204 4.69 -5.24 -11.51
C ILE A 204 5.45 -5.82 -12.70
N THR A 205 6.61 -6.44 -12.48
CA THR A 205 7.35 -7.12 -13.57
C THR A 205 6.55 -8.29 -14.13
N SER A 206 5.88 -9.07 -13.28
CA SER A 206 4.99 -10.13 -13.74
C SER A 206 3.71 -9.59 -14.40
N THR A 207 3.23 -8.42 -13.98
CA THR A 207 2.11 -7.73 -14.64
C THR A 207 2.43 -7.38 -16.09
N PHE A 208 3.63 -6.87 -16.38
CA PHE A 208 4.04 -6.56 -17.75
C PHE A 208 4.17 -7.81 -18.63
N LEU A 209 4.60 -8.94 -18.08
CA LEU A 209 4.81 -10.14 -18.88
C LEU A 209 3.53 -10.96 -19.02
N ASN A 210 2.84 -11.22 -17.91
CA ASN A 210 1.74 -12.17 -17.87
C ASN A 210 0.37 -11.55 -17.63
N GLY A 211 0.29 -10.24 -17.39
CA GLY A 211 -0.91 -9.55 -16.93
C GLY A 211 -1.19 -9.73 -15.44
N MET A 212 -2.32 -9.20 -14.98
CA MET A 212 -2.83 -9.40 -13.62
C MET A 212 -4.36 -9.32 -13.57
N SER A 213 -4.95 -9.69 -12.43
CA SER A 213 -6.34 -9.42 -12.10
C SER A 213 -6.40 -8.63 -10.79
N PHE A 214 -7.25 -7.61 -10.71
CA PHE A 214 -7.46 -6.83 -9.47
C PHE A 214 -8.67 -7.33 -8.66
N VAL A 215 -9.42 -8.29 -9.20
CA VAL A 215 -10.57 -8.94 -8.54
C VAL A 215 -10.32 -10.45 -8.58
N GLU A 216 -10.26 -11.10 -7.42
CA GLU A 216 -10.07 -12.55 -7.29
C GLU A 216 -11.39 -13.23 -6.85
N GLY A 217 -11.83 -14.25 -7.59
CA GLY A 217 -12.96 -15.14 -7.22
C GLY A 217 -13.74 -15.69 -8.44
N TRP A 218 -14.25 -16.93 -8.38
CA TRP A 218 -15.32 -17.60 -9.18
C TRP A 218 -15.45 -17.51 -10.73
N GLU A 219 -14.75 -18.38 -11.46
CA GLU A 219 -15.01 -18.81 -12.87
C GLU A 219 -14.88 -17.77 -14.03
N GLN A 220 -14.36 -18.25 -15.17
CA GLN A 220 -13.90 -17.49 -16.35
C GLN A 220 -14.95 -16.63 -17.09
N ASN A 221 -16.24 -16.71 -16.75
CA ASN A 221 -17.32 -15.99 -17.46
C ASN A 221 -17.74 -14.67 -16.79
N PHE A 222 -17.16 -14.34 -15.63
CA PHE A 222 -17.52 -13.17 -14.82
C PHE A 222 -16.44 -12.08 -14.77
N PHE A 223 -15.30 -12.28 -15.47
CA PHE A 223 -14.11 -11.41 -15.32
C PHE A 223 -13.55 -10.93 -16.64
N ILE A 224 -12.87 -9.80 -16.55
CA ILE A 224 -11.92 -9.33 -17.56
C ILE A 224 -10.78 -10.34 -17.61
N SER A 225 -10.48 -10.85 -18.81
CA SER A 225 -9.42 -11.82 -18.97
C SER A 225 -8.07 -11.20 -18.58
N LYS A 226 -7.16 -12.01 -18.02
CA LYS A 226 -5.82 -11.56 -17.64
C LYS A 226 -5.09 -10.90 -18.81
N TRP A 227 -5.34 -11.39 -20.03
CA TRP A 227 -4.78 -10.82 -21.26
C TRP A 227 -5.45 -9.51 -21.67
N SER A 228 -6.77 -9.39 -21.56
CA SER A 228 -7.50 -8.14 -21.82
C SER A 228 -7.04 -7.03 -20.88
N MET A 229 -6.89 -7.36 -19.58
CA MET A 229 -6.31 -6.45 -18.59
C MET A 229 -4.87 -6.10 -18.93
N HIS A 230 -4.03 -7.08 -19.29
CA HIS A 230 -2.66 -6.84 -19.73
C HIS A 230 -2.58 -5.80 -20.87
N GLN A 231 -3.44 -5.92 -21.89
CA GLN A 231 -3.46 -4.96 -23.01
C GLN A 231 -3.79 -3.54 -22.55
N LEU A 232 -4.67 -3.37 -21.55
CA LEU A 232 -4.91 -2.06 -20.94
C LEU A 232 -3.65 -1.55 -20.21
N LEU A 233 -3.11 -2.39 -19.33
CA LEU A 233 -2.07 -1.99 -18.38
C LEU A 233 -0.73 -1.63 -19.05
N ILE A 234 -0.42 -2.23 -20.20
CA ILE A 234 0.78 -1.88 -20.98
C ILE A 234 0.79 -0.41 -21.42
N GLU A 235 -0.38 0.20 -21.61
CA GLU A 235 -0.54 1.59 -22.01
C GLU A 235 -0.97 2.51 -20.85
N CYS A 236 -0.94 2.02 -19.61
CA CYS A 236 -1.25 2.82 -18.42
C CYS A 236 0.04 3.33 -17.75
N PRO A 237 0.33 4.65 -17.76
CA PRO A 237 1.45 5.22 -17.02
C PRO A 237 1.52 4.85 -15.54
N SER A 238 0.36 4.65 -14.92
CA SER A 238 0.27 4.23 -13.53
C SER A 238 1.02 2.93 -13.22
N ILE A 239 1.03 1.96 -14.15
CA ILE A 239 1.73 0.68 -13.95
C ILE A 239 3.25 0.87 -14.01
N TYR A 240 3.74 1.75 -14.89
CA TYR A 240 5.16 2.08 -14.98
C TYR A 240 5.64 2.85 -13.73
N GLU A 241 4.77 3.69 -13.16
CA GLU A 241 5.03 4.44 -11.93
C GLU A 241 5.08 3.54 -10.69
N LEU A 242 4.57 2.31 -10.77
CA LEU A 242 4.67 1.29 -9.72
C LEU A 242 5.88 0.35 -9.87
N MET A 243 6.66 0.47 -10.96
CA MET A 243 7.88 -0.31 -11.14
C MET A 243 8.89 -0.04 -10.01
N GLY A 244 9.62 -1.07 -9.60
CA GLY A 244 10.71 -0.94 -8.64
C GLY A 244 11.68 0.19 -9.01
N ALA A 245 12.02 1.03 -8.03
CA ALA A 245 12.96 2.12 -8.22
C ALA A 245 14.33 1.62 -8.67
N LEU A 246 14.78 2.16 -9.80
CA LEU A 246 16.03 1.78 -10.48
C LEU A 246 17.27 2.25 -9.72
N ASP A 247 17.12 3.34 -8.99
CA ASP A 247 18.15 4.06 -8.24
C ASP A 247 18.02 3.88 -6.71
N PHE A 248 17.02 3.12 -6.26
CA PHE A 248 16.86 2.79 -4.85
C PHE A 248 17.83 1.68 -4.43
N ASN A 249 18.42 1.84 -3.26
CA ASN A 249 19.36 0.89 -2.70
C ASN A 249 18.63 -0.17 -1.89
N TRP A 250 18.01 -1.12 -2.60
CA TRP A 250 17.31 -2.26 -2.02
C TRP A 250 18.25 -3.13 -1.18
N GLU A 251 17.79 -3.64 -0.03
CA GLU A 251 18.51 -4.63 0.79
C GLU A 251 18.86 -5.88 -0.03
N HIS A 252 17.90 -6.32 -0.84
CA HIS A 252 18.08 -7.33 -1.86
C HIS A 252 17.71 -6.71 -3.20
N LEU A 253 18.59 -6.78 -4.19
CA LEU A 253 18.29 -6.23 -5.51
C LEU A 253 17.16 -7.03 -6.16
N PRO A 254 16.05 -6.41 -6.63
CA PRO A 254 15.00 -7.14 -7.34
C PRO A 254 15.47 -7.56 -8.73
N LEU A 255 15.24 -8.81 -9.08
CA LEU A 255 15.75 -9.42 -10.31
C LEU A 255 14.61 -9.99 -11.16
N LEU A 256 14.79 -9.89 -12.48
CA LEU A 256 14.11 -10.75 -13.45
C LEU A 256 15.07 -11.88 -13.82
N GLU A 257 14.68 -13.11 -13.54
CA GLU A 257 15.46 -14.30 -13.83
C GLU A 257 14.81 -15.12 -14.93
N VAL A 258 15.62 -15.65 -15.86
CA VAL A 258 15.15 -16.48 -16.96
C VAL A 258 16.08 -17.67 -17.14
N TRP A 259 15.55 -18.88 -17.00
CA TRP A 259 16.23 -20.10 -17.41
C TRP A 259 16.23 -20.19 -18.93
N LYS A 260 17.38 -20.06 -19.58
CA LYS A 260 17.51 -20.13 -21.04
C LYS A 260 18.31 -21.32 -21.53
N GLU A 261 17.89 -21.82 -22.70
CA GLU A 261 18.71 -22.69 -23.53
C GLU A 261 19.79 -21.86 -24.22
N SER A 262 21.03 -22.30 -24.11
CA SER A 262 22.19 -21.69 -24.75
C SER A 262 23.11 -22.79 -25.31
N CYS A 263 24.11 -22.44 -26.10
CA CYS A 263 25.11 -23.37 -26.59
C CYS A 263 26.48 -23.06 -25.97
N ASN A 264 27.20 -24.09 -25.52
CA ASN A 264 28.59 -23.92 -25.11
C ASN A 264 29.49 -23.60 -26.32
N SER A 265 30.77 -23.33 -26.08
CA SER A 265 31.76 -23.04 -27.14
C SER A 265 31.94 -24.17 -28.17
N ASN A 266 31.48 -25.38 -27.85
CA ASN A 266 31.54 -26.55 -28.73
C ASN A 266 30.21 -26.79 -29.48
N GLY A 267 29.17 -25.98 -29.22
CA GLY A 267 27.84 -26.12 -29.82
C GLY A 267 26.89 -27.06 -29.07
N ASP A 268 27.27 -27.61 -27.92
CA ASP A 268 26.37 -28.46 -27.13
C ASP A 268 25.35 -27.61 -26.36
N PRO A 269 24.08 -28.05 -26.27
CA PRO A 269 23.07 -27.34 -25.52
C PRO A 269 23.42 -27.33 -24.02
N THR A 270 23.32 -26.14 -23.44
CA THR A 270 23.52 -25.86 -22.02
C THR A 270 22.36 -25.03 -21.51
N ILE A 271 22.08 -25.15 -20.22
CA ILE A 271 20.98 -24.44 -19.59
C ILE A 271 21.58 -23.50 -18.56
N MET A 272 21.30 -22.22 -18.68
CA MET A 272 21.83 -21.19 -17.79
C MET A 272 20.69 -20.35 -17.22
N LEU A 273 20.83 -19.97 -15.95
CA LEU A 273 19.99 -18.95 -15.35
C LEU A 273 20.58 -17.59 -15.68
N GLU A 274 19.88 -16.81 -16.49
CA GLU A 274 20.22 -15.42 -16.74
C GLU A 274 19.47 -14.53 -15.75
N THR A 275 20.17 -13.54 -15.20
CA THR A 275 19.66 -12.69 -14.12
C THR A 275 19.80 -11.23 -14.55
N TYR A 276 18.68 -10.52 -14.52
CA TYR A 276 18.55 -9.16 -15.03
C TYR A 276 18.14 -8.21 -13.89
N PRO A 277 19.05 -7.33 -13.45
CA PRO A 277 18.71 -6.20 -12.58
C PRO A 277 17.67 -5.27 -13.22
N PRO A 278 17.00 -4.38 -12.46
CA PRO A 278 15.86 -3.60 -12.95
C PRO A 278 16.11 -2.81 -14.23
N VAL A 279 17.29 -2.19 -14.36
CA VAL A 279 17.68 -1.46 -15.59
C VAL A 279 17.83 -2.38 -16.79
N GLN A 280 18.38 -3.59 -16.61
CA GLN A 280 18.57 -4.57 -17.68
C GLN A 280 17.28 -5.33 -17.99
N ALA A 281 16.39 -5.49 -17.01
CA ALA A 281 15.08 -6.12 -17.22
C ALA A 281 14.25 -5.36 -18.27
N VAL A 282 14.45 -4.03 -18.43
CA VAL A 282 13.80 -3.23 -19.48
C VAL A 282 14.09 -3.79 -20.88
N SER A 283 15.31 -4.23 -21.19
CA SER A 283 15.59 -4.80 -22.52
C SER A 283 14.89 -6.13 -22.72
N VAL A 284 14.75 -6.93 -21.67
CA VAL A 284 14.00 -8.19 -21.71
C VAL A 284 12.52 -7.95 -21.95
N LEU A 285 11.91 -6.99 -21.25
CA LEU A 285 10.50 -6.62 -21.43
C LEU A 285 10.23 -6.14 -22.87
N LYS A 286 11.11 -5.30 -23.43
CA LYS A 286 11.01 -4.85 -24.82
C LYS A 286 11.04 -5.99 -25.82
N GLU A 287 11.95 -6.94 -25.66
CA GLU A 287 12.08 -8.07 -26.59
C GLU A 287 10.89 -9.03 -26.46
N ALA A 288 10.48 -9.33 -25.22
CA ALA A 288 9.37 -10.24 -24.94
C ALA A 288 8.04 -9.73 -25.52
N LEU A 289 7.83 -8.40 -25.50
CA LEU A 289 6.59 -7.75 -25.90
C LEU A 289 6.67 -7.08 -27.29
N GLU A 290 7.76 -7.26 -28.04
CA GLU A 290 7.97 -6.61 -29.34
C GLU A 290 6.80 -6.81 -30.33
N ASN A 291 6.24 -8.03 -30.33
CA ASN A 291 5.16 -8.44 -31.21
C ASN A 291 3.78 -8.38 -30.53
N ASN A 292 3.70 -7.83 -29.31
CA ASN A 292 2.43 -7.73 -28.61
C ASN A 292 1.48 -6.80 -29.36
N LYS A 293 0.27 -7.28 -29.61
CA LYS A 293 -0.76 -6.55 -30.35
C LYS A 293 -2.14 -7.03 -29.97
N VAL A 294 -3.12 -6.19 -30.24
CA VAL A 294 -4.53 -6.48 -30.06
C VAL A 294 -5.29 -6.14 -31.34
N THR A 295 -6.38 -6.85 -31.61
CA THR A 295 -7.29 -6.49 -32.71
C THR A 295 -8.45 -5.69 -32.14
N TYR A 296 -8.64 -4.47 -32.62
CA TYR A 296 -9.69 -3.55 -32.22
C TYR A 296 -10.35 -2.96 -33.48
N ASP A 297 -11.68 -3.02 -33.57
CA ASP A 297 -12.45 -2.62 -34.76
C ASP A 297 -11.93 -3.17 -36.10
N GLY A 298 -11.41 -4.40 -36.08
CA GLY A 298 -10.87 -5.08 -37.26
C GLY A 298 -9.47 -4.62 -37.69
N ALA A 299 -8.84 -3.72 -36.92
CA ALA A 299 -7.46 -3.29 -37.12
C ALA A 299 -6.55 -3.88 -36.03
N ASP A 300 -5.33 -4.27 -36.42
CA ASP A 300 -4.29 -4.69 -35.47
C ASP A 300 -3.57 -3.45 -34.92
N ILE A 301 -3.60 -3.28 -33.60
CA ILE A 301 -2.92 -2.22 -32.85
C ILE A 301 -1.75 -2.84 -32.11
N ALA A 302 -0.54 -2.37 -32.38
CA ALA A 302 0.65 -2.79 -31.67
C ALA A 302 0.69 -2.16 -30.27
N LEU A 303 0.92 -2.98 -29.25
CA LEU A 303 1.01 -2.56 -27.85
C LEU A 303 2.28 -3.13 -27.22
N PRO A 304 3.48 -2.77 -27.72
CA PRO A 304 4.73 -3.24 -27.13
C PRO A 304 4.98 -2.60 -25.77
N PHE A 305 6.03 -3.05 -25.05
CA PHE A 305 6.51 -2.32 -23.88
C PHE A 305 6.86 -0.86 -24.25
N ASN A 306 6.18 0.10 -23.62
CA ASN A 306 6.17 1.49 -24.06
C ASN A 306 7.28 2.32 -23.36
N ILE A 307 8.31 2.67 -24.13
CA ILE A 307 9.49 3.39 -23.61
C ILE A 307 9.20 4.86 -23.30
N GLU A 308 8.25 5.47 -24.00
CA GLU A 308 7.88 6.86 -23.71
C GLU A 308 7.15 6.95 -22.37
N ILE A 309 6.30 5.97 -22.05
CA ILE A 309 5.69 5.86 -20.72
C ILE A 309 6.76 5.63 -19.65
N LEU A 310 7.73 4.74 -19.88
CA LEU A 310 8.81 4.51 -18.92
C LEU A 310 9.62 5.78 -18.64
N LYS A 311 9.93 6.59 -19.67
CA LYS A 311 10.60 7.89 -19.48
C LYS A 311 9.73 8.83 -18.63
N TRP A 312 8.43 8.90 -18.93
CA TRP A 312 7.49 9.71 -18.16
C TRP A 312 7.42 9.31 -16.69
N ALA A 313 7.37 7.99 -16.41
CA ALA A 313 7.35 7.45 -15.05
C ALA A 313 8.65 7.74 -14.29
N ASN A 314 9.81 7.70 -14.96
CA ASN A 314 11.08 8.09 -14.36
C ASN A 314 11.15 9.59 -14.02
N GLU A 315 10.58 10.46 -14.86
CA GLU A 315 10.40 11.87 -14.51
C GLU A 315 9.46 12.05 -13.31
N THR A 316 8.35 11.31 -13.25
CA THR A 316 7.46 11.30 -12.08
C THR A 316 8.21 10.88 -10.82
N ARG A 317 9.07 9.87 -10.87
CA ARG A 317 9.90 9.46 -9.73
C ARG A 317 10.86 10.56 -9.27
N ASN A 318 11.47 11.29 -10.18
CA ASN A 318 12.27 12.48 -9.83
C ASN A 318 11.44 13.55 -9.10
N VAL A 319 10.16 13.71 -9.44
CA VAL A 319 9.25 14.60 -8.70
C VAL A 319 8.99 14.06 -7.29
N LEU A 320 8.68 12.77 -7.16
CA LEU A 320 8.44 12.14 -5.85
C LEU A 320 9.65 12.24 -4.91
N ASN A 321 10.86 12.05 -5.43
CA ASN A 321 12.11 12.14 -4.64
C ASN A 321 12.40 13.55 -4.11
N ARG A 322 11.79 14.60 -4.69
CA ARG A 322 11.92 15.98 -4.24
C ARG A 322 10.85 16.40 -3.22
N ALA A 323 9.84 15.56 -2.99
CA ALA A 323 8.75 15.88 -2.07
C ALA A 323 9.28 16.15 -0.65
N LYS A 324 8.79 17.22 -0.03
CA LYS A 324 9.11 17.55 1.36
C LYS A 324 7.84 17.93 2.09
N MET A 325 7.65 17.37 3.29
CA MET A 325 6.52 17.73 4.12
C MET A 325 6.65 19.18 4.63
N PRO A 326 5.59 20.01 4.51
CA PRO A 326 5.55 21.31 5.18
C PRO A 326 5.58 21.12 6.70
N THR A 327 6.22 22.03 7.43
CA THR A 327 6.51 21.86 8.87
C THR A 327 5.26 21.79 9.75
N GLN A 328 4.14 22.37 9.30
CA GLN A 328 2.86 22.36 9.99
C GLN A 328 1.96 21.16 9.64
N VAL A 329 2.34 20.32 8.67
CA VAL A 329 1.55 19.17 8.25
C VAL A 329 2.17 17.90 8.80
N LYS A 330 1.36 17.11 9.52
CA LYS A 330 1.80 15.83 10.07
C LYS A 330 1.71 14.72 9.03
N PHE A 331 2.70 13.85 8.98
CA PHE A 331 2.69 12.66 8.13
C PHE A 331 2.76 11.39 8.97
N TYR A 332 1.96 10.40 8.63
CA TYR A 332 1.97 9.08 9.24
C TYR A 332 1.96 8.00 8.16
N ASN A 333 2.60 6.87 8.44
CA ASN A 333 2.70 5.75 7.52
C ASN A 333 2.27 4.47 8.21
N ILE A 334 1.36 3.72 7.61
CA ILE A 334 1.00 2.36 7.98
C ILE A 334 1.42 1.46 6.82
N TYR A 335 2.23 0.44 7.09
CA TYR A 335 2.70 -0.49 6.07
C TYR A 335 2.40 -1.93 6.50
N GLY A 336 2.12 -2.80 5.54
CA GLY A 336 1.88 -4.20 5.84
C GLY A 336 3.17 -4.99 6.01
N THR A 337 3.09 -6.04 6.84
CA THR A 337 4.19 -6.98 7.14
C THR A 337 3.63 -8.40 7.22
N SER A 338 4.52 -9.39 7.39
CA SER A 338 4.20 -10.79 7.63
C SER A 338 3.55 -11.55 6.47
N TYR A 339 3.64 -11.02 5.23
CA TYR A 339 3.18 -11.72 4.02
C TYR A 339 4.31 -11.90 3.02
N ASP A 340 4.40 -13.10 2.46
CA ASP A 340 5.28 -13.42 1.33
C ASP A 340 4.97 -12.49 0.14
N THR A 341 5.86 -11.55 -0.11
CA THR A 341 5.64 -10.48 -1.08
C THR A 341 6.54 -10.62 -2.31
N PRO A 342 5.99 -10.73 -3.53
CA PRO A 342 6.77 -10.89 -4.75
C PRO A 342 7.80 -9.77 -4.94
N HIS A 343 9.06 -10.13 -4.79
CA HIS A 343 10.18 -9.19 -4.89
C HIS A 343 10.96 -9.37 -6.20
N SER A 344 11.27 -10.62 -6.56
CA SER A 344 11.91 -10.99 -7.83
C SER A 344 11.07 -12.04 -8.55
N VAL A 345 11.25 -12.15 -9.87
CA VAL A 345 10.45 -13.05 -10.71
C VAL A 345 11.38 -13.93 -11.54
N SER A 346 11.12 -15.24 -11.54
CA SER A 346 11.91 -16.24 -12.24
C SER A 346 11.04 -17.03 -13.21
N TYR A 347 11.51 -17.17 -14.46
CA TYR A 347 10.80 -17.87 -15.53
C TYR A 347 11.55 -19.10 -16.01
N GLY A 348 10.80 -20.16 -16.29
CA GLY A 348 11.35 -21.45 -16.69
C GLY A 348 11.95 -22.23 -15.53
N SER A 349 12.68 -23.28 -15.86
CA SER A 349 13.42 -24.10 -14.91
C SER A 349 14.52 -24.87 -15.63
N ARG A 350 15.39 -25.55 -14.89
CA ARG A 350 16.40 -26.44 -15.49
C ARG A 350 15.79 -27.53 -16.37
N ASP A 351 14.60 -28.02 -16.05
CA ASP A 351 13.92 -29.07 -16.83
C ASP A 351 13.06 -28.52 -17.98
N LYS A 352 12.71 -27.23 -17.92
CA LYS A 352 11.89 -26.52 -18.90
C LYS A 352 12.43 -25.10 -19.10
N PRO A 353 13.62 -24.95 -19.71
CA PRO A 353 14.18 -23.64 -20.05
C PRO A 353 13.40 -23.01 -21.21
N LEU A 354 13.58 -21.70 -21.39
CA LEU A 354 13.03 -20.95 -22.51
C LEU A 354 14.06 -20.87 -23.63
N SER A 355 13.63 -21.09 -24.87
CA SER A 355 14.48 -20.90 -26.05
C SER A 355 14.50 -19.42 -26.50
N GLU A 356 13.38 -18.71 -26.32
CA GLU A 356 13.22 -17.30 -26.72
C GLU A 356 12.50 -16.48 -25.65
N LEU A 357 12.86 -15.20 -25.50
CA LEU A 357 12.22 -14.29 -24.53
C LEU A 357 10.75 -14.01 -24.86
N LYS A 358 10.34 -14.17 -26.13
CA LYS A 358 8.95 -14.05 -26.58
C LYS A 358 8.01 -15.09 -25.99
N GLN A 359 8.55 -16.11 -25.33
CA GLN A 359 7.77 -17.11 -24.60
C GLN A 359 7.34 -16.62 -23.21
N LEU A 360 8.00 -15.61 -22.64
CA LEU A 360 7.77 -15.11 -21.27
C LEU A 360 6.30 -14.81 -20.96
N PRO A 361 5.51 -14.17 -21.86
CA PRO A 361 4.12 -13.87 -21.57
C PRO A 361 3.22 -15.10 -21.32
N PHE A 362 3.62 -16.26 -21.86
CA PHE A 362 2.84 -17.50 -21.83
C PHE A 362 3.36 -18.50 -20.78
N VAL A 363 4.41 -18.14 -20.03
CA VAL A 363 5.02 -19.00 -19.00
C VAL A 363 4.63 -18.48 -17.62
N THR A 364 4.22 -19.39 -16.75
CA THR A 364 3.90 -19.06 -15.35
C THR A 364 5.17 -18.61 -14.61
N PRO A 365 5.15 -17.43 -13.96
CA PRO A 365 6.28 -16.97 -13.16
C PRO A 365 6.40 -17.78 -11.87
N LYS A 366 7.62 -17.87 -11.36
CA LYS A 366 7.91 -18.21 -9.96
C LYS A 366 8.38 -16.97 -9.25
N TYR A 367 7.83 -16.69 -8.08
CA TYR A 367 8.21 -15.53 -7.29
C TYR A 367 9.28 -15.90 -6.26
N ILE A 368 10.17 -14.96 -6.02
CA ILE A 368 11.07 -14.94 -4.87
C ILE A 368 10.53 -13.85 -3.95
N TYR A 369 10.29 -14.21 -2.71
CA TYR A 369 9.54 -13.41 -1.76
C TYR A 369 10.45 -12.71 -0.76
N VAL A 370 9.99 -11.55 -0.28
CA VAL A 370 10.50 -10.83 0.89
C VAL A 370 9.31 -10.48 1.78
N ASP A 371 9.55 -9.92 2.97
CA ASP A 371 8.49 -9.44 3.84
C ASP A 371 7.75 -8.23 3.23
N GLY A 372 6.44 -8.17 3.49
CA GLY A 372 5.55 -7.15 2.96
C GLY A 372 4.09 -7.49 3.20
N ASP A 373 3.22 -6.98 2.33
CA ASP A 373 1.76 -7.15 2.40
C ASP A 373 1.19 -8.07 1.29
N GLY A 374 2.05 -8.85 0.63
CA GLY A 374 1.70 -9.69 -0.52
C GLY A 374 1.71 -8.95 -1.86
N THR A 375 1.80 -7.60 -1.87
CA THR A 375 1.96 -6.78 -3.08
C THR A 375 3.22 -5.89 -3.01
N VAL A 376 3.37 -5.16 -1.91
CA VAL A 376 4.40 -4.14 -1.70
C VAL A 376 5.39 -4.62 -0.64
N PRO A 377 6.70 -4.74 -0.98
CA PRO A 377 7.72 -5.05 0.01
C PRO A 377 7.74 -4.04 1.15
N THR A 378 7.93 -4.49 2.38
CA THR A 378 7.99 -3.62 3.57
C THR A 378 9.05 -2.52 3.42
N GLU A 379 10.21 -2.85 2.85
CA GLU A 379 11.28 -1.89 2.56
C GLU A 379 10.79 -0.74 1.65
N SER A 380 10.03 -1.06 0.60
CA SER A 380 9.45 -0.07 -0.32
C SER A 380 8.43 0.82 0.39
N ALA A 381 7.56 0.23 1.22
CA ALA A 381 6.53 0.95 1.94
C ALA A 381 7.10 1.86 3.05
N LYS A 382 8.26 1.52 3.64
CA LYS A 382 8.96 2.34 4.64
C LYS A 382 9.78 3.46 4.01
N ALA A 383 10.26 3.29 2.77
CA ALA A 383 11.15 4.22 2.08
C ALA A 383 10.42 5.44 1.49
N ASP A 384 9.59 6.10 2.30
CA ASP A 384 8.81 7.27 1.91
C ASP A 384 9.65 8.55 1.76
N GLY A 385 10.80 8.64 2.44
CA GLY A 385 11.70 9.80 2.36
C GLY A 385 11.14 11.08 2.99
N LEU A 386 10.08 10.99 3.79
CA LEU A 386 9.41 12.09 4.47
C LEU A 386 9.69 12.06 5.97
N ASN A 387 9.52 13.20 6.63
CA ASN A 387 9.60 13.27 8.09
C ASN A 387 8.26 12.82 8.69
N ALA A 388 8.15 11.54 9.03
CA ALA A 388 6.94 10.96 9.62
C ALA A 388 6.91 11.17 11.14
N GLU A 389 5.71 11.44 11.67
CA GLU A 389 5.46 11.43 13.12
C GLU A 389 5.42 10.00 13.66
N ALA A 390 4.97 9.04 12.85
CA ALA A 390 5.04 7.61 13.15
C ALA A 390 5.02 6.77 11.86
N ARG A 391 5.68 5.61 11.93
CA ARG A 391 5.56 4.52 10.95
C ARG A 391 5.16 3.26 11.70
N VAL A 392 4.07 2.62 11.30
CA VAL A 392 3.53 1.43 11.99
C VAL A 392 3.42 0.27 11.02
N GLY A 393 4.14 -0.81 11.29
CA GLY A 393 3.99 -2.09 10.61
C GLY A 393 2.78 -2.83 11.17
N VAL A 394 1.91 -3.33 10.29
CA VAL A 394 0.74 -4.11 10.69
C VAL A 394 0.72 -5.42 9.88
N PRO A 395 0.68 -6.59 10.54
CA PRO A 395 0.49 -7.86 9.84
C PRO A 395 -0.82 -7.84 9.06
N GLY A 396 -0.77 -7.96 7.74
CA GLY A 396 -1.97 -7.90 6.90
C GLY A 396 -1.67 -7.88 5.41
N ASP A 397 -2.55 -8.48 4.62
CA ASP A 397 -2.45 -8.40 3.16
C ASP A 397 -2.82 -7.00 2.66
N HIS A 398 -2.36 -6.69 1.44
CA HIS A 398 -2.40 -5.36 0.85
C HIS A 398 -3.79 -4.73 0.84
N ARG A 399 -4.86 -5.51 0.61
CA ARG A 399 -6.25 -4.99 0.64
C ARG A 399 -6.87 -5.17 2.01
N GLY A 400 -6.61 -6.29 2.69
CA GLY A 400 -7.13 -6.61 4.01
C GLY A 400 -6.75 -5.58 5.09
N ILE A 401 -5.64 -4.87 4.92
CA ILE A 401 -5.24 -3.80 5.85
C ILE A 401 -6.28 -2.66 5.94
N LEU A 402 -7.13 -2.46 4.92
CA LEU A 402 -8.20 -1.45 4.94
C LEU A 402 -9.42 -1.87 5.76
N CYS A 403 -9.57 -3.15 6.10
CA CYS A 403 -10.62 -3.66 6.97
C CYS A 403 -10.10 -4.15 8.34
N ASP A 404 -8.81 -3.96 8.61
CA ASP A 404 -8.19 -4.40 9.84
C ASP A 404 -8.60 -3.53 11.05
N ARG A 405 -8.97 -4.20 12.14
CA ARG A 405 -9.48 -3.53 13.36
C ARG A 405 -8.38 -2.79 14.11
N HIS A 406 -7.13 -3.23 14.03
CA HIS A 406 -6.00 -2.55 14.65
C HIS A 406 -5.67 -1.26 13.87
N VAL A 407 -5.68 -1.32 12.53
CA VAL A 407 -5.58 -0.12 11.66
C VAL A 407 -6.68 0.89 11.97
N PHE A 408 -7.92 0.44 12.15
CA PHE A 408 -9.02 1.33 12.56
C PHE A 408 -8.74 2.05 13.88
N ARG A 409 -8.15 1.37 14.87
CA ARG A 409 -7.77 1.99 16.14
C ARG A 409 -6.66 3.03 15.95
N ILE A 410 -5.63 2.70 15.17
CA ILE A 410 -4.51 3.60 14.86
C ILE A 410 -5.04 4.88 14.19
N VAL A 411 -5.83 4.72 13.13
CA VAL A 411 -6.42 5.83 12.37
C VAL A 411 -7.32 6.67 13.27
N LYS A 412 -8.23 6.05 14.03
CA LYS A 412 -9.12 6.76 14.96
C LYS A 412 -8.32 7.60 15.96
N HIS A 413 -7.22 7.06 16.48
CA HIS A 413 -6.33 7.76 17.40
C HIS A 413 -5.64 8.96 16.75
N TRP A 414 -5.00 8.78 15.59
CA TRP A 414 -4.30 9.87 14.89
C TRP A 414 -5.25 10.99 14.43
N LEU A 415 -6.49 10.64 14.09
CA LEU A 415 -7.55 11.59 13.80
C LEU A 415 -8.12 12.29 15.05
N LYS A 416 -7.77 11.82 16.26
CA LYS A 416 -8.36 12.25 17.54
C LYS A 416 -9.88 12.13 17.55
N ALA A 417 -10.39 11.07 16.93
CA ALA A 417 -11.80 10.74 16.88
C ALA A 417 -12.27 9.87 18.07
N ASP A 418 -11.37 9.59 19.02
CA ASP A 418 -11.74 9.00 20.31
C ASP A 418 -12.17 10.08 21.31
N ARG A 419 -13.18 9.76 22.11
CA ARG A 419 -13.72 10.63 23.17
C ARG A 419 -13.36 10.11 24.55
N ASP A 420 -12.66 8.97 24.66
CA ASP A 420 -12.21 8.45 25.94
C ASP A 420 -11.00 9.25 26.46
N PRO A 421 -11.17 10.05 27.54
CA PRO A 421 -10.08 10.85 28.11
C PRO A 421 -9.01 9.99 28.81
N PHE A 422 -9.26 8.69 29.01
CA PHE A 422 -8.31 7.74 29.61
C PHE A 422 -7.58 6.88 28.57
N TYR A 423 -7.92 7.04 27.29
CA TYR A 423 -7.29 6.30 26.20
C TYR A 423 -5.78 6.57 26.14
N ASN A 424 -4.99 5.50 26.18
CA ASN A 424 -3.54 5.55 26.03
C ASN A 424 -3.10 4.56 24.92
N PRO A 425 -2.60 5.05 23.77
CA PRO A 425 -2.28 4.20 22.63
C PRO A 425 -1.19 3.14 22.90
N VAL A 426 -0.33 3.36 23.90
CA VAL A 426 0.72 2.41 24.30
C VAL A 426 0.14 1.32 25.22
N ASN A 427 -0.72 1.70 26.16
CA ASN A 427 -1.35 0.75 27.09
C ASN A 427 -2.49 -0.04 26.43
N ASP A 428 -3.20 0.59 25.50
CA ASP A 428 -4.32 0.00 24.75
C ASP A 428 -3.86 -0.75 23.49
N TYR A 429 -2.54 -0.94 23.34
CA TYR A 429 -1.90 -1.65 22.25
C TYR A 429 -2.31 -1.16 20.86
N VAL A 430 -2.56 0.14 20.71
CA VAL A 430 -2.91 0.75 19.43
C VAL A 430 -1.66 1.11 18.65
N ILE A 431 -0.56 1.47 19.32
CA ILE A 431 0.76 1.56 18.72
C ILE A 431 1.64 0.57 19.49
N LEU A 432 1.75 -0.65 18.97
CA LEU A 432 2.55 -1.70 19.59
C LEU A 432 4.05 -1.44 19.39
N PRO A 433 4.91 -1.50 20.41
CA PRO A 433 6.35 -1.44 20.24
C PRO A 433 7.01 -2.83 19.90
N THR A 434 6.97 -3.30 18.65
CA THR A 434 7.93 -4.12 17.83
C THR A 434 9.47 -4.05 18.10
N LEU A 435 9.92 -3.83 19.35
CA LEU A 435 11.33 -3.73 19.70
C LEU A 435 11.93 -5.06 20.26
N PHE A 436 11.44 -6.22 19.81
CA PHE A 436 11.73 -7.51 20.50
C PHE A 436 12.61 -8.52 19.77
N ASP A 437 13.24 -8.18 18.64
CA ASP A 437 13.80 -9.23 17.77
C ASP A 437 15.33 -9.33 17.64
N GLU A 438 16.10 -8.64 18.48
CA GLU A 438 17.58 -8.69 18.43
C GLU A 438 18.31 -9.48 19.54
N MET A 439 17.64 -10.29 20.38
CA MET A 439 18.34 -10.95 21.51
C MET A 439 18.59 -12.47 21.45
N GLU A 440 18.42 -13.17 20.32
CA GLU A 440 18.83 -14.60 20.25
C GLU A 440 19.62 -14.98 18.99
N ARG A 441 20.93 -14.68 19.01
CA ARG A 441 21.91 -15.44 18.21
C ARG A 441 23.19 -15.71 19.00
N HIS A 442 23.13 -16.53 20.05
CA HIS A 442 24.30 -17.33 20.46
C HIS A 442 23.92 -18.58 21.27
N GLN A 443 24.09 -19.74 20.61
CA GLN A 443 24.42 -21.08 21.12
C GLN A 443 23.39 -21.90 21.93
N GLY A 444 23.06 -23.09 21.40
CA GLY A 444 22.56 -24.24 22.16
C GLY A 444 22.01 -25.36 21.27
N GLU A 445 22.78 -26.43 21.04
CA GLU A 445 22.32 -27.65 20.37
C GLU A 445 21.18 -28.32 21.16
N GLY A 446 20.06 -28.63 20.50
CA GLY A 446 19.00 -29.48 21.06
C GLY A 446 17.61 -29.11 20.54
N GLY A 447 17.00 -30.01 19.75
CA GLY A 447 15.79 -29.74 18.99
C GLY A 447 14.56 -29.38 19.83
N VAL A 448 14.06 -28.16 19.61
CA VAL A 448 12.65 -27.75 19.70
C VAL A 448 12.44 -26.71 18.59
N GLN A 449 11.42 -26.88 17.75
CA GLN A 449 11.12 -25.94 16.66
C GLN A 449 10.34 -24.76 17.23
N ILE A 450 11.02 -23.62 17.40
CA ILE A 450 10.44 -22.34 17.81
C ILE A 450 10.40 -21.45 16.56
N THR A 451 9.20 -21.02 16.16
CA THR A 451 9.00 -19.98 15.14
C THR A 451 9.38 -18.62 15.73
N SER A 452 10.55 -18.09 15.37
CA SER A 452 10.99 -16.76 15.78
C SER A 452 10.54 -15.70 14.77
N LEU A 453 9.81 -14.68 15.25
CA LEU A 453 9.56 -13.42 14.53
C LEU A 453 10.82 -12.54 14.56
N ARG A 454 10.92 -11.58 13.64
CA ARG A 454 12.09 -10.70 13.49
C ARG A 454 11.69 -9.30 12.97
N GLU A 455 11.76 -8.25 13.80
CA GLU A 455 11.09 -6.95 13.60
C GLU A 455 11.78 -5.76 14.35
N GLU A 456 11.72 -4.55 13.77
CA GLU A 456 12.48 -3.33 14.14
C GLU A 456 11.61 -2.05 14.18
N TRP A 457 12.02 -1.00 14.94
CA TRP A 457 11.39 0.34 14.98
C TRP A 457 12.33 1.55 15.10
N GLU A 458 11.78 2.75 14.85
CA GLU A 458 12.32 4.06 15.22
C GLU A 458 11.22 5.02 15.75
N ILE A 459 11.40 5.60 16.96
CA ILE A 459 10.60 6.73 17.48
C ILE A 459 11.53 7.93 17.64
N ILE A 460 11.28 9.02 16.91
CA ILE A 460 12.11 10.24 16.97
C ILE A 460 11.47 11.22 17.96
N ALA A 461 12.05 11.32 19.17
CA ALA A 461 11.69 12.36 20.12
C ALA A 461 12.24 13.74 19.67
N LYS A 462 11.42 14.78 19.82
CA LYS A 462 11.86 16.19 19.75
C LYS A 462 12.16 16.66 21.18
N ASP A 463 13.38 17.10 21.42
CA ASP A 463 13.70 17.89 22.60
C ASP A 463 13.58 19.37 22.25
N ASP A 464 12.71 20.08 22.97
CA ASP A 464 12.67 21.54 23.03
C ASP A 464 13.63 22.03 24.13
N GLU A 465 14.65 22.80 23.78
CA GLU A 465 14.88 24.19 24.23
C GLU A 465 16.33 24.68 23.98
N GLU A 466 16.41 25.97 23.65
CA GLU A 466 17.58 26.79 23.31
C GLU A 466 18.62 26.89 24.45
N ILE A 467 19.92 26.75 24.12
CA ILE A 467 20.99 27.62 24.69
C ILE A 467 22.06 27.88 23.60
N VAL A 468 22.29 29.17 23.33
CA VAL A 468 23.39 29.70 22.51
C VAL A 468 24.74 29.53 23.22
N ARG A 469 25.76 28.98 22.55
CA ARG A 469 27.16 29.49 22.49
C ARG A 469 28.07 28.64 21.60
N GLU A 470 29.05 29.32 21.01
CA GLU A 470 29.99 28.89 19.96
C GLU A 470 31.01 27.80 20.37
N ASP A 471 31.47 27.11 19.31
CA ASP A 471 32.73 26.39 19.08
C ASP A 471 32.95 24.92 19.52
N HIS A 472 33.19 24.13 18.46
CA HIS A 472 34.03 22.94 18.26
C HIS A 472 33.67 21.55 18.86
N ASN A 473 33.30 20.65 17.93
CA ASN A 473 33.61 19.22 17.84
C ASN A 473 33.64 18.37 19.13
N VAL A 474 32.49 17.82 19.53
CA VAL A 474 32.36 16.44 20.08
C VAL A 474 30.95 15.94 19.77
N VAL A 475 30.82 14.79 19.12
CA VAL A 475 29.54 14.08 18.94
C VAL A 475 29.15 13.47 20.28
N GLY A 476 28.13 14.05 20.94
CA GLY A 476 27.59 13.58 22.22
C GLY A 476 26.43 12.60 22.00
N ASP A 477 26.56 11.44 22.64
CA ASP A 477 25.64 10.31 22.68
C ASP A 477 24.24 10.72 23.20
N LYS A 478 23.17 10.35 22.49
CA LYS A 478 21.78 10.53 22.95
C LYS A 478 21.33 9.26 23.69
N THR A 479 21.04 9.38 24.97
CA THR A 479 20.55 8.29 25.83
C THR A 479 19.11 7.90 25.50
N ALA A 480 18.93 6.69 24.96
CA ALA A 480 17.64 6.00 24.89
C ALA A 480 17.35 5.28 26.22
N VAL A 481 16.08 5.26 26.66
CA VAL A 481 15.64 4.54 27.86
C VAL A 481 15.08 3.18 27.45
N VAL A 482 15.60 2.09 28.02
CA VAL A 482 15.24 0.69 27.72
C VAL A 482 14.74 0.01 29.00
N GLY A 483 13.63 -0.74 28.93
CA GLY A 483 13.10 -1.57 30.00
C GLY A 483 12.48 -2.87 29.45
N SER A 484 12.55 -3.96 30.22
CA SER A 484 12.09 -5.30 29.83
C SER A 484 11.07 -5.86 30.83
N ILE A 485 10.09 -6.63 30.35
CA ILE A 485 9.17 -7.46 31.14
C ILE A 485 9.13 -8.84 30.49
N CYS A 486 9.37 -9.90 31.26
CA CYS A 486 9.21 -11.29 30.82
C CYS A 486 7.97 -11.93 31.47
N VAL A 487 7.15 -12.61 30.67
CA VAL A 487 6.08 -13.51 31.15
C VAL A 487 6.34 -14.88 30.55
N SER A 488 6.47 -15.90 31.39
CA SER A 488 6.64 -17.28 30.96
C SER A 488 5.34 -18.06 31.17
N HIS A 489 4.92 -18.82 30.16
CA HIS A 489 3.86 -19.81 30.26
C HIS A 489 4.50 -21.20 30.19
N VAL A 490 4.46 -21.95 31.29
CA VAL A 490 4.85 -23.36 31.29
C VAL A 490 3.64 -24.16 30.83
N GLY A 491 3.70 -24.76 29.64
CA GLY A 491 2.70 -25.70 29.17
C GLY A 491 3.06 -27.11 29.64
N ASP A 492 2.32 -27.65 30.61
CA ASP A 492 2.40 -29.07 30.96
C ASP A 492 1.35 -29.88 30.19
N ASP A 493 1.82 -31.02 29.68
CA ASP A 493 1.10 -31.94 28.83
C ASP A 493 0.11 -32.80 29.66
N LYS A 494 -1.16 -32.83 29.23
CA LYS A 494 -2.26 -33.79 29.55
C LYS A 494 -3.03 -33.70 30.88
N THR A 495 -4.37 -33.72 30.69
CA THR A 495 -5.51 -34.14 31.55
C THR A 495 -6.25 -33.12 32.44
N LEU A 496 -7.53 -32.88 32.07
CA LEU A 496 -8.72 -32.41 32.81
C LEU A 496 -8.55 -31.87 34.25
N ARG A 497 -8.76 -30.56 34.45
CA ARG A 497 -9.83 -29.92 35.27
C ARG A 497 -9.58 -28.41 35.44
N GLU A 498 -10.66 -27.66 35.64
CA GLU A 498 -10.68 -26.24 36.00
C GLU A 498 -9.81 -25.95 37.23
N GLU A 499 -8.86 -25.01 37.12
CA GLU A 499 -8.42 -24.06 38.16
C GLU A 499 -7.39 -23.07 37.55
N GLY A 500 -7.35 -21.84 38.06
CA GLY A 500 -6.77 -20.65 37.41
C GLY A 500 -5.29 -20.71 37.08
N ALA A 501 -4.91 -20.11 35.94
CA ALA A 501 -3.52 -19.88 35.57
C ALA A 501 -3.00 -18.61 36.25
N ASP A 502 -2.15 -18.77 37.27
CA ASP A 502 -1.40 -17.66 37.87
C ASP A 502 -0.28 -17.23 36.92
N ALA A 503 -0.34 -15.99 36.42
CA ALA A 503 0.74 -15.38 35.66
C ALA A 503 1.76 -14.76 36.62
N HIS A 504 3.01 -15.23 36.59
CA HIS A 504 4.11 -14.63 37.33
C HIS A 504 4.85 -13.63 36.44
N ALA A 505 4.82 -12.35 36.82
CA ALA A 505 5.65 -11.31 36.23
C ALA A 505 6.85 -11.04 37.14
N THR A 506 8.07 -11.13 36.60
CA THR A 506 9.29 -10.70 37.30
C THR A 506 9.84 -9.46 36.58
N VAL A 507 9.98 -8.36 37.31
CA VAL A 507 10.54 -7.11 36.78
C VAL A 507 12.01 -7.05 37.15
N VAL A 508 12.89 -7.04 36.16
CA VAL A 508 14.34 -6.85 36.35
C VAL A 508 14.73 -5.51 35.73
N VAL A 509 15.15 -4.57 36.57
CA VAL A 509 15.67 -3.27 36.15
C VAL A 509 17.19 -3.38 36.02
N HIS A 510 17.72 -3.27 34.81
CA HIS A 510 19.15 -3.15 34.59
C HIS A 510 19.54 -1.67 34.43
N HIS A 511 20.33 -1.16 35.38
CA HIS A 511 21.10 0.06 35.15
C HIS A 511 22.38 -0.29 34.38
N GLN A 512 22.64 0.45 33.30
CA GLN A 512 23.89 0.37 32.57
C GLN A 512 25.05 0.79 33.50
N PRO A 513 26.16 0.03 33.60
CA PRO A 513 27.21 0.38 34.53
C PRO A 513 28.04 1.53 33.98
N THR A 514 28.03 2.67 34.68
CA THR A 514 29.24 3.51 34.73
C THR A 514 30.34 2.71 35.41
N LEU A 515 31.60 2.88 34.98
CA LEU A 515 32.76 2.24 35.59
C LEU A 515 32.65 2.26 37.13
N ASP A 516 32.88 1.09 37.73
CA ASP A 516 32.92 0.75 39.16
C ASP A 516 31.59 0.33 39.84
N GLY A 517 31.46 -0.97 40.08
CA GLY A 517 30.77 -1.54 41.25
C GLY A 517 29.36 -2.12 41.04
N CYS A 518 29.20 -3.43 41.25
CA CYS A 518 27.93 -4.16 41.25
C CYS A 518 27.03 -3.79 42.45
N LEU A 519 25.72 -3.65 42.21
CA LEU A 519 24.64 -3.97 43.16
C LEU A 519 23.33 -4.17 42.40
N ALA A 520 22.88 -5.42 42.27
CA ALA A 520 21.53 -5.76 41.83
C ALA A 520 20.61 -5.81 43.06
N ALA A 521 19.47 -5.13 43.01
CA ALA A 521 18.41 -5.25 44.01
C ALA A 521 17.18 -5.90 43.35
N GLU A 522 16.82 -7.11 43.80
CA GLU A 522 15.56 -7.76 43.46
C GLU A 522 14.43 -7.18 44.33
N ILE A 523 13.35 -6.70 43.69
CA ILE A 523 12.09 -6.38 44.38
C ILE A 523 11.04 -7.37 43.86
N ASN A 524 10.74 -8.39 44.68
CA ASN A 524 9.63 -9.31 44.42
C ASN A 524 8.33 -8.73 44.98
N GLY A 525 7.37 -8.39 44.10
CA GLY A 525 6.02 -7.98 44.47
C GLY A 525 4.97 -8.91 43.86
N MET A 526 4.16 -9.58 44.70
CA MET A 526 2.97 -10.31 44.26
C MET A 526 1.81 -9.34 44.01
N ILE A 527 1.21 -9.37 42.82
CA ILE A 527 -0.08 -8.69 42.55
C ILE A 527 -1.13 -9.78 42.32
N PRO A 528 -2.13 -9.94 43.20
CA PRO A 528 -3.23 -10.87 42.96
C PRO A 528 -4.24 -10.25 41.99
N VAL A 529 -4.54 -10.95 40.88
CA VAL A 529 -5.64 -10.58 39.97
C VAL A 529 -6.90 -11.30 40.45
N SER A 530 -7.84 -10.57 41.06
CA SER A 530 -9.18 -11.11 41.36
C SER A 530 -10.06 -10.98 40.12
N ALA A 531 -10.47 -12.10 39.52
CA ALA A 531 -11.60 -12.14 38.60
C ALA A 531 -12.89 -12.01 39.42
N ASN A 532 -13.74 -11.03 39.09
CA ASN A 532 -15.15 -11.07 39.44
C ASN A 532 -15.99 -10.80 38.18
N ALA A 533 -17.07 -11.57 38.10
CA ALA A 533 -18.01 -11.76 37.00
C ALA A 533 -18.77 -10.51 36.54
#